data_AF-A0A5T0WZJ0-F1
#
_entry.id   AF-A0A5T0WZJ0-F1
#
_cell.length_a   1.000
_cell.length_b   1.000
_cell.length_c   1.000
_cell.angle_alpha   90.00
_cell.angle_beta   90.00
_cell.angle_gamma   90.00
#
_symmetry.space_group_name_H-M   'P 1'
#
loop_
_entity.id
_entity.type
_entity.pdbx_description
1 polymer ?
#
loop_
_entity_poly.entity_id
_entity_poly.type
_entity_poly.pdbx_seq_one_letter_code
_entity_poly.pdbx_strand_id
1 'polypeptide(L)' 'FFFGEENAILINRVINEFSHLENIERAKMPLDLLEIHKVINIIIENIKNKDKEQFEALLKSLDIEENDNAK' A
#
# COMPACT_ATOMS: atom_id res chain seq x y z
N PHE A 1 -8.24 0.51 -16.06
CA PHE A 1 -9.06 1.74 -15.92
C PHE A 1 -10.11 1.45 -14.83
N PHE A 2 -10.01 2.06 -13.65
CA PHE A 2 -10.86 1.69 -12.50
C PHE A 2 -12.32 2.15 -12.71
N PHE A 3 -13.16 1.26 -13.25
CA PHE A 3 -14.61 1.41 -13.25
C PHE A 3 -15.20 0.55 -12.13
N GLY A 4 -15.84 1.18 -11.15
CA GLY A 4 -16.72 0.52 -10.18
C GLY A 4 -16.75 1.21 -8.81
N GLU A 5 -17.93 1.68 -8.38
CA GLU A 5 -18.18 2.21 -7.02
C GLU A 5 -17.70 1.24 -5.92
N GLU A 6 -17.75 -0.07 -6.18
CA GLU A 6 -17.30 -1.11 -5.26
C GLU A 6 -15.81 -1.01 -4.90
N ASN A 7 -14.95 -0.60 -5.84
CA ASN A 7 -13.51 -0.45 -5.58
C ASN A 7 -13.19 0.79 -4.75
N ALA A 8 -13.95 1.88 -4.92
CA ALA A 8 -13.84 3.06 -4.08
C ALA A 8 -14.30 2.78 -2.63
N ILE A 9 -15.31 1.91 -2.46
CA ILE A 9 -15.77 1.45 -1.15
C ILE A 9 -14.69 0.61 -0.45
N LEU A 10 -13.99 -0.27 -1.17
CA LEU A 10 -12.88 -1.05 -0.63
C LEU A 10 -11.71 -0.17 -0.20
N ILE A 11 -11.33 0.81 -1.03
CA ILE A 11 -10.27 1.78 -0.70
C ILE A 11 -10.66 2.61 0.52
N ASN A 12 -11.89 3.13 0.57
CA ASN A 12 -12.36 3.88 1.73
C ASN A 12 -12.39 3.02 3.00
N ARG A 13 -12.75 1.74 2.90
CA ARG A 13 -12.71 0.82 4.04
C ARG A 13 -11.28 0.61 4.53
N VAL A 14 -10.33 0.39 3.63
CA VAL A 14 -8.90 0.26 3.98
C VAL A 14 -8.38 1.52 4.68
N ILE A 15 -8.67 2.70 4.13
CA ILE A 15 -8.29 3.99 4.73
C ILE A 15 -8.90 4.13 6.14
N ASN A 16 -10.17 3.75 6.30
CA ASN A 16 -10.87 3.84 7.59
C ASN A 16 -10.25 2.90 8.64
N GLU A 17 -9.88 1.67 8.27
CA GLU A 17 -9.19 0.72 9.16
C GLU A 17 -7.78 1.21 9.52
N PHE A 18 -7.05 1.80 8.56
CA PHE A 18 -5.74 2.41 8.81
C PHE A 18 -5.82 3.61 9.77
N SER A 19 -6.89 4.41 9.71
CA SER A 19 -7.12 5.50 10.68
C SER A 19 -7.30 4.98 12.11
N HIS A 20 -7.77 3.73 12.27
CA HIS A 20 -7.88 3.07 13.57
C HIS A 20 -6.52 2.60 14.09
N LEU A 21 -5.58 2.24 13.20
CA LEU A 21 -4.21 1.86 13.56
C LEU A 21 -3.37 3.05 14.04
N GLU A 22 -3.62 4.27 13.53
CA GLU A 22 -2.95 5.49 14.02
C GLU A 22 -3.23 5.79 15.51
N ASN A 23 -4.36 5.29 16.04
CA ASN A 23 -4.75 5.44 17.44
C ASN A 23 -4.24 4.33 18.37
N ILE A 24 -3.56 3.29 17.87
CA ILE A 24 -2.99 2.25 18.72
C ILE A 24 -1.57 2.68 19.09
N GLU A 25 -1.33 3.08 20.34
CA GLU A 25 0.03 3.38 20.85
C GLU A 25 1.04 2.25 20.60
N ARG A 26 0.55 1.02 20.42
CA ARG A 26 1.33 -0.17 20.03
C ARG A 26 1.90 -0.06 18.61
N ALA A 27 1.15 0.43 17.63
CA ALA A 27 1.65 0.65 16.27
C ALA A 27 2.74 1.73 16.19
N LYS A 28 2.83 2.59 17.23
CA LYS A 28 3.89 3.58 17.41
C LYS A 28 5.14 2.98 18.08
N MET A 29 5.11 1.72 18.52
CA MET A 29 6.30 1.05 19.03
C MET A 29 7.27 0.79 17.87
N PRO A 30 8.56 1.14 18.01
CA PRO A 30 9.55 1.02 16.94
C PRO A 30 9.65 -0.39 16.33
N LEU A 31 9.43 -1.43 17.15
CA LEU A 31 9.45 -2.82 16.71
C LEU A 31 8.29 -3.12 15.74
N ASP A 32 7.08 -2.77 16.12
CA ASP A 32 5.88 -3.05 15.34
C ASP A 32 5.86 -2.23 14.04
N LEU A 33 6.36 -0.99 14.08
CA LEU A 33 6.56 -0.19 12.88
C LEU A 33 7.50 -0.89 11.88
N LEU A 34 8.62 -1.43 12.37
CA LEU A 34 9.56 -2.18 11.52
C LEU A 34 8.93 -3.44 10.91
N GLU A 35 8.11 -4.16 11.67
CA GLU A 35 7.38 -5.33 11.16
C GLU A 35 6.33 -4.95 10.12
N ILE A 36 5.58 -3.87 10.35
CA ILE A 36 4.63 -3.33 9.38
C ILE A 36 5.35 -2.95 8.08
N HIS A 37 6.50 -2.28 8.15
CA HIS A 37 7.31 -1.99 6.96
C HIS A 37 7.75 -3.25 6.22
N LYS A 38 8.16 -4.32 6.93
CA LYS A 38 8.51 -5.60 6.30
C LYS A 38 7.32 -6.20 5.56
N VAL A 39 6.14 -6.20 6.19
CA VAL A 39 4.91 -6.74 5.58
C VAL A 39 4.50 -5.93 4.36
N ILE A 40 4.54 -4.59 4.44
CA ILE A 40 4.25 -3.70 3.32
C ILE A 40 5.18 -4.04 2.14
N ASN A 41 6.50 -4.15 2.38
CA ASN A 41 7.45 -4.49 1.32
C ASN A 41 7.12 -5.84 0.67
N ILE A 42 6.79 -6.87 1.46
CA ILE A 42 6.41 -8.18 0.93
C ILE A 42 5.15 -8.09 0.05
N ILE A 43 4.15 -7.30 0.46
CA ILE A 43 2.93 -7.10 -0.30
C ILE A 43 3.23 -6.39 -1.63
N ILE A 44 3.96 -5.28 -1.58
CA ILE A 44 4.31 -4.48 -2.76
C ILE A 44 5.13 -5.30 -3.76
N GLU A 45 6.14 -6.03 -3.29
CA GLU A 45 6.94 -6.92 -4.15
C GLU A 45 6.10 -8.04 -4.76
N ASN A 46 5.14 -8.61 -4.03
CA ASN A 46 4.24 -9.61 -4.59
C ASN A 46 3.34 -9.03 -5.68
N ILE A 47 2.81 -7.82 -5.49
CA ILE A 47 2.00 -7.14 -6.51
C ILE A 47 2.88 -6.88 -7.74
N LYS A 48 4.07 -6.31 -7.57
CA LYS A 48 5.02 -6.05 -8.66
C LYS A 48 5.34 -7.31 -9.49
N ASN A 49 5.56 -8.44 -8.83
CA ASN A 49 5.97 -9.69 -9.48
C ASN A 49 4.81 -10.47 -10.12
N LYS A 50 3.60 -10.38 -9.57
CA LYS A 50 2.44 -11.19 -10.01
C LYS A 50 1.44 -10.41 -10.84
N ASP A 51 1.37 -9.10 -10.68
CA ASP A 51 0.38 -8.23 -11.31
C ASP A 51 0.97 -6.84 -11.57
N LYS A 52 1.76 -6.75 -12.64
CA LYS A 52 2.49 -5.53 -13.02
C LYS A 52 1.55 -4.37 -13.35
N GLU A 53 0.42 -4.64 -13.99
CA GLU A 53 -0.56 -3.59 -14.33
C GLU A 53 -1.12 -2.94 -13.07
N GLN A 54 -1.46 -3.75 -12.06
CA GLN A 54 -1.94 -3.23 -10.78
C GLN A 54 -0.86 -2.48 -10.01
N PHE A 55 0.40 -2.91 -10.08
CA PHE A 55 1.53 -2.19 -9.50
C PHE A 55 1.74 -0.82 -10.15
N GLU A 56 1.75 -0.74 -11.48
CA GLU A 56 1.87 0.51 -12.24
C GLU A 56 0.69 1.45 -11.94
N ALA A 57 -0.53 0.91 -11.83
CA ALA A 57 -1.72 1.68 -11.47
C ALA A 57 -1.65 2.25 -10.04
N LEU A 58 -1.05 1.49 -9.10
CA LEU A 58 -0.78 1.96 -7.73
C LEU A 58 0.26 3.07 -7.71
N LEU A 59 1.37 2.94 -8.44
CA LEU A 59 2.38 4.00 -8.54
C LEU A 59 1.78 5.28 -9.11
N LYS A 60 0.97 5.15 -10.16
CA LYS A 60 0.26 6.27 -10.78
C LYS A 60 -0.75 6.95 -9.85
N SER A 61 -1.45 6.19 -8.99
CA SER A 61 -2.42 6.79 -8.04
C SER A 61 -1.74 7.57 -6.92
N LEU A 62 -0.46 7.27 -6.65
CA LEU A 62 0.38 7.96 -5.68
C LEU A 62 1.24 9.07 -6.29
N ASP A 63 1.10 9.32 -7.60
CA ASP A 63 1.93 10.26 -8.37
C ASP A 63 3.44 9.94 -8.28
N ILE A 64 3.78 8.65 -8.20
CA ILE A 64 5.14 8.15 -8.16
C ILE A 64 5.50 7.60 -9.54
N GLU A 65 6.59 8.09 -10.11
CA GLU A 65 7.20 7.50 -11.31
C GLU A 65 8.13 6.35 -10.89
N GLU A 66 8.03 5.20 -11.55
CA GLU A 66 8.98 4.10 -11.36
C GLU A 66 10.35 4.56 -11.87
N ASN A 67 11.22 4.96 -10.95
CA ASN A 67 12.57 5.37 -11.28
C ASN A 67 13.47 4.13 -11.26
N ASP A 68 13.76 3.57 -12.44
CA ASP A 68 14.67 2.44 -12.67
C ASP A 68 16.15 2.80 -12.42
N ASN A 69 16.45 3.46 -11.31
CA ASN A 69 17.81 3.83 -10.91
C ASN A 69 18.25 3.06 -9.66
N ALA A 70 18.35 1.74 -9.81
CA ALA A 70 19.25 0.91 -9.03
C ALA A 70 20.28 0.28 -9.99
N LYS A 71 21.32 1.05 -10.31
CA LYS A 71 22.63 0.52 -10.73
C LYS A 71 23.51 0.41 -9.51
#